data_AF-A0A9C8FWS8-F1
#
_entry.id   AF-A0A9C8FWS8-F1
#
_cell.length_a   1.000
_cell.length_b   1.000
_cell.length_c   1.000
_cell.angle_alpha   90.00
_cell.angle_beta   90.00
_cell.angle_gamma   90.00
#
_symmetry.space_group_name_H-M   'P 1'
#
loop_
_entity.id
_entity.type
_entity.pdbx_description
1 polymer ?
#
loop_
_entity_poly.entity_id
_entity_poly.type
_entity_poly.pdbx_seq_one_letter_code
_entity_poly.pdbx_strand_id
1 'polypeptide(L)'
;MKLSIFKITIALTFFFLFPSLATAQEYYQLNEGTKQKLEAILAESNFSSAEKQVMYEIFAHVQKKEVPSEMLLPRLQEGVAKQVPLFRLSTALERDLDNLIVARDLILKNNTSESYIKNQGSWQRIANMLAAGFDQDEIVGLLELCSGKPEEFRHVSLLYAALQKWGIADDEIMDVSRALVSSPIPSTEYIAVMDLYRAARGRRIRPEELSERIIVEAKNVERVEELERRILY
;
A
#
# COMPACT_ATOMS: atom_id res chain seq x y z
N MET A 1 -46.29 40.44 19.65
CA MET A 1 -45.48 39.33 20.20
C MET A 1 -44.40 39.02 19.17
N LYS A 2 -43.14 39.32 19.51
CA LYS A 2 -41.95 39.19 18.66
C LYS A 2 -41.41 37.75 18.72
N LEU A 3 -40.95 37.21 17.58
CA LEU A 3 -39.93 36.15 17.44
C LEU A 3 -39.63 36.04 15.92
N SER A 4 -38.72 36.85 15.39
CA SER A 4 -37.26 36.66 15.31
C SER A 4 -36.85 35.73 14.16
N ILE A 5 -36.53 36.39 13.04
CA ILE A 5 -35.93 35.87 11.81
C ILE A 5 -34.45 35.55 12.10
N PHE A 6 -34.05 34.28 12.03
CA PHE A 6 -32.64 33.90 11.99
C PHE A 6 -32.21 33.68 10.54
N LYS A 7 -31.64 34.72 9.95
CA LYS A 7 -30.81 34.62 8.74
C LYS A 7 -29.43 34.14 9.19
N ILE A 8 -29.06 32.91 8.83
CA ILE A 8 -27.67 32.45 8.96
C ILE A 8 -26.97 32.78 7.65
N THR A 9 -26.21 33.87 7.69
CA THR A 9 -25.23 34.25 6.68
C THR A 9 -24.02 33.33 6.85
N ILE A 10 -23.89 32.28 6.03
CA ILE A 10 -22.61 31.56 5.88
C ILE A 10 -21.74 32.41 4.96
N ALA A 11 -20.98 33.31 5.58
CA ALA A 11 -19.96 34.08 4.91
C ALA A 11 -18.76 33.17 4.60
N LEU A 12 -18.41 33.11 3.32
CA LEU A 12 -17.13 32.62 2.82
C LEU A 12 -15.99 33.13 3.71
N THR A 13 -15.35 32.22 4.44
CA THR A 13 -14.05 32.46 5.09
C THR A 13 -13.13 31.32 4.70
N PHE A 14 -12.73 31.30 3.43
CA PHE A 14 -11.63 30.50 2.89
C PHE A 14 -10.69 31.45 2.15
N PHE A 15 -10.16 32.42 2.87
CA PHE A 15 -9.09 33.29 2.38
C PHE A 15 -8.25 33.67 3.60
N PHE A 16 -6.94 33.60 3.44
CA PHE A 16 -5.87 33.79 4.44
C PHE A 16 -5.48 32.54 5.25
N LEU A 17 -4.53 31.79 4.68
CA LEU A 17 -3.25 31.41 5.33
C LEU A 17 -2.32 30.77 4.27
N PHE A 18 -2.03 31.48 3.17
CA PHE A 18 -0.84 31.19 2.37
C PHE A 18 0.21 32.25 2.71
N PRO A 19 1.35 31.88 3.32
CA PRO A 19 2.44 32.81 3.51
C PRO A 19 2.96 33.25 2.12
N SER A 20 3.05 34.57 1.95
CA SER A 20 3.95 35.32 1.08
C SER A 20 4.77 34.50 0.06
N LEU A 21 4.50 34.72 -1.23
CA LEU A 21 5.18 34.21 -2.43
C LEU A 21 6.69 34.56 -2.55
N ALA A 22 7.34 35.12 -1.52
CA ALA A 22 8.68 35.71 -1.62
C ALA A 22 9.81 34.93 -0.93
N THR A 23 9.56 33.75 -0.36
CA THR A 23 10.62 32.86 0.21
C THR A 23 10.50 31.42 -0.29
N ALA A 24 10.01 31.24 -1.52
CA ALA A 24 9.86 29.92 -2.13
C ALA A 24 11.19 29.36 -2.71
N GLN A 25 12.31 30.08 -2.62
CA GLN A 25 13.50 29.79 -3.42
C GLN A 25 14.54 28.84 -2.77
N GLU A 26 14.17 28.20 -1.66
CA GLU A 26 14.75 26.90 -1.28
C GLU A 26 13.80 25.79 -1.76
N TYR A 27 13.54 25.76 -3.07
CA TYR A 27 12.93 24.59 -3.69
C TYR A 27 13.93 23.45 -3.55
N TYR A 28 13.62 22.48 -2.70
CA TYR A 28 14.15 21.13 -2.86
C TYR A 28 13.90 20.74 -4.30
N GLN A 29 14.97 20.72 -5.09
CA GLN A 29 14.87 20.40 -6.49
C GLN A 29 14.53 18.92 -6.58
N LEU A 30 13.37 18.63 -7.16
CA LEU A 30 13.04 17.29 -7.62
C LEU A 30 14.27 16.73 -8.32
N ASN A 31 14.57 15.46 -8.05
CA ASN A 31 15.59 14.74 -8.84
C ASN A 31 15.29 15.01 -10.33
N GLU A 32 16.33 15.37 -11.10
CA GLU A 32 16.18 15.81 -12.49
C GLU A 32 15.43 14.79 -13.36
N GLY A 33 15.67 13.50 -13.16
CA GLY A 33 14.94 12.43 -13.84
C GLY A 33 13.45 12.39 -13.49
N THR A 34 13.07 12.65 -12.24
CA THR A 34 11.66 12.70 -11.82
C THR A 34 10.99 13.98 -12.29
N LYS A 35 11.70 15.10 -12.25
CA LYS A 35 11.23 16.37 -12.81
C LYS A 35 10.92 16.25 -14.30
N GLN A 36 11.83 15.67 -15.09
CA GLN A 36 11.62 15.44 -16.53
C GLN A 36 10.42 14.54 -16.81
N LYS A 37 10.23 13.48 -16.02
CA LYS A 37 9.05 12.59 -16.16
C LYS A 37 7.75 13.32 -15.81
N LEU A 38 7.76 14.11 -14.74
CA LEU A 38 6.62 14.93 -14.33
C LEU A 38 6.27 15.96 -15.42
N GLU A 39 7.27 16.67 -15.95
CA GLU A 39 7.13 17.61 -17.06
C GLU A 39 6.51 16.93 -18.30
N ALA A 40 7.02 15.74 -18.68
CA ALA A 40 6.49 14.98 -19.79
C ALA A 40 5.01 14.58 -19.60
N ILE A 41 4.64 14.05 -18.42
CA ILE A 41 3.25 13.68 -18.12
C ILE A 41 2.33 14.91 -18.13
N LEU A 42 2.76 16.03 -17.54
CA LEU A 42 1.96 17.25 -17.49
C LEU A 42 1.87 17.95 -18.87
N ALA A 43 2.84 17.77 -19.76
CA ALA A 43 2.77 18.26 -21.13
C ALA A 43 1.62 17.60 -21.93
N GLU A 44 1.31 16.34 -21.63
CA GLU A 44 0.20 15.58 -22.25
C GLU A 44 -1.18 15.90 -21.64
N SER A 45 -1.21 16.62 -20.50
CA SER A 45 -2.46 16.95 -19.79
C SER A 45 -3.16 18.19 -20.34
N ASN A 46 -4.49 18.25 -20.17
CA ASN A 46 -5.32 19.43 -20.44
C ASN A 46 -5.33 20.45 -19.29
N PHE A 47 -4.44 20.30 -18.30
CA PHE A 47 -4.36 21.20 -17.16
C PHE A 47 -3.84 22.58 -17.57
N SER A 48 -4.40 23.64 -16.99
CA SER A 48 -3.88 25.00 -17.08
C SER A 48 -2.53 25.13 -16.37
N SER A 49 -1.80 26.22 -16.62
CA SER A 49 -0.51 26.46 -15.95
C SER A 49 -0.62 26.51 -14.43
N ALA A 50 -1.72 27.06 -13.90
CA ALA A 50 -1.98 27.09 -12.46
C ALA A 50 -2.21 25.68 -11.89
N GLU A 51 -2.94 24.83 -12.63
CA GLU A 51 -3.18 23.44 -12.23
C GLU A 51 -1.92 22.57 -12.31
N LYS A 52 -1.06 22.80 -13.31
CA LYS A 52 0.27 22.16 -13.39
C LYS A 52 1.16 22.56 -12.21
N GLN A 53 1.09 23.82 -11.78
CA GLN A 53 1.82 24.30 -10.60
C GLN A 53 1.40 23.55 -9.33
N VAL A 54 0.10 23.27 -9.14
CA VAL A 54 -0.39 22.44 -8.03
C VAL A 54 0.25 21.04 -8.04
N MET A 55 0.40 20.43 -9.22
CA MET A 55 1.06 19.11 -9.33
C MET A 55 2.54 19.17 -8.97
N TYR A 56 3.27 20.22 -9.37
CA TYR A 56 4.66 20.42 -8.94
C TYR A 56 4.78 20.59 -7.43
N GLU A 57 3.85 21.32 -6.80
CA GLU A 57 3.82 21.53 -5.36
C GLU A 57 3.58 20.22 -4.59
N ILE A 58 2.68 19.35 -5.07
CA ILE A 58 2.49 18.02 -4.50
C ILE A 58 3.80 17.22 -4.56
N PHE A 59 4.46 17.16 -5.71
CA PHE A 59 5.70 16.38 -5.85
C PHE A 59 6.87 16.96 -5.02
N ALA A 60 6.96 18.28 -4.90
CA ALA A 60 7.91 18.92 -3.98
C ALA A 60 7.61 18.54 -2.52
N HIS A 61 6.32 18.43 -2.15
CA HIS A 61 5.91 17.96 -0.82
C HIS A 61 6.34 16.52 -0.56
N VAL A 62 6.20 15.62 -1.55
CA VAL A 62 6.64 14.22 -1.47
C VAL A 62 8.12 14.13 -1.12
N GLN A 63 8.96 14.90 -1.82
CA GLN A 63 10.40 14.94 -1.59
C GLN A 63 10.75 15.49 -0.19
N LYS A 64 10.06 16.55 0.26
CA LYS A 64 10.24 17.10 1.61
C LYS A 64 9.91 16.07 2.70
N LYS A 65 9.02 15.12 2.41
CA LYS A 65 8.66 14.01 3.29
C LYS A 65 9.56 12.79 3.09
N GLU A 66 10.68 12.92 2.38
CA GLU A 66 11.65 11.86 2.10
C GLU A 66 11.01 10.59 1.51
N VAL A 67 9.91 10.77 0.76
CA VAL A 67 9.29 9.71 -0.03
C VAL A 67 9.87 9.81 -1.45
N PRO A 68 10.28 8.70 -2.08
CA PRO A 68 10.74 8.72 -3.46
C PRO A 68 9.61 9.22 -4.38
N SER A 69 9.82 10.37 -5.00
CA SER A 69 8.79 11.05 -5.80
C SER A 69 8.33 10.22 -7.01
N GLU A 70 9.17 9.29 -7.47
CA GLU A 70 8.84 8.34 -8.54
C GLU A 70 7.60 7.49 -8.20
N MET A 71 7.31 7.26 -6.92
CA MET A 71 6.21 6.40 -6.48
C MET A 71 4.82 6.97 -6.77
N LEU A 72 4.69 8.29 -6.93
CA LEU A 72 3.42 8.93 -7.32
C LEU A 72 3.24 9.06 -8.84
N LEU A 73 4.31 8.91 -9.63
CA LEU A 73 4.24 9.06 -11.09
C LEU A 73 3.22 8.12 -11.76
N PRO A 74 3.11 6.83 -11.39
CA PRO A 74 2.12 5.93 -12.02
C PRO A 74 0.69 6.41 -11.84
N ARG A 75 0.34 6.91 -10.64
CA ARG A 75 -0.99 7.45 -10.35
C ARG A 75 -1.27 8.72 -11.15
N LEU A 76 -0.30 9.63 -11.21
CA LEU A 76 -0.41 10.85 -12.01
C LEU A 76 -0.63 10.51 -13.48
N GLN A 77 0.20 9.63 -14.04
CA GLN A 77 0.13 9.21 -15.44
C GLN A 77 -1.22 8.57 -15.77
N GLU A 78 -1.71 7.66 -14.91
CA GLU A 78 -3.03 7.05 -15.06
C GLU A 78 -4.14 8.11 -15.00
N GLY A 79 -4.06 9.05 -14.06
CA GLY A 79 -5.02 10.14 -13.89
C GLY A 79 -5.09 11.06 -15.12
N VAL A 80 -3.93 11.46 -15.65
CA VAL A 80 -3.83 12.28 -16.87
C VAL A 80 -4.38 11.52 -18.08
N ALA A 81 -3.99 10.26 -18.27
CA ALA A 81 -4.47 9.43 -19.38
C ALA A 81 -5.99 9.25 -19.36
N LYS A 82 -6.58 9.16 -18.16
CA LYS A 82 -8.04 9.06 -17.95
C LYS A 82 -8.74 10.43 -17.87
N GLN A 83 -8.01 11.53 -18.08
CA GLN A 83 -8.51 12.91 -17.97
C GLN A 83 -9.26 13.18 -16.65
N VAL A 84 -8.72 12.64 -15.54
CA VAL A 84 -9.29 12.84 -14.21
C VAL A 84 -9.21 14.34 -13.85
N PRO A 85 -10.31 14.97 -13.41
CA PRO A 85 -10.29 16.37 -12.99
C PRO A 85 -9.25 16.63 -11.91
N LEU A 86 -8.56 17.79 -11.96
CA LEU A 86 -7.44 18.11 -11.08
C LEU A 86 -7.76 17.81 -9.61
N PHE A 87 -8.90 18.31 -9.11
CA PHE A 87 -9.25 18.17 -7.70
C PHE A 87 -9.33 16.71 -7.24
N ARG A 88 -9.80 15.79 -8.10
CA ARG A 88 -9.86 14.36 -7.75
C ARG A 88 -8.47 13.74 -7.78
N LEU A 89 -7.67 14.14 -8.76
CA LEU A 89 -6.32 13.63 -8.92
C LEU A 89 -5.40 14.10 -7.79
N SER A 90 -5.47 15.37 -7.41
CA SER A 90 -4.70 15.93 -6.29
C SER A 90 -5.08 15.24 -4.97
N THR A 91 -6.37 15.10 -4.67
CA THR A 91 -6.82 14.38 -3.47
C THR A 91 -6.36 12.92 -3.46
N ALA A 92 -6.37 12.23 -4.61
CA ALA A 92 -5.88 10.87 -4.70
C ALA A 92 -4.36 10.79 -4.46
N LEU A 93 -3.58 11.71 -5.05
CA LEU A 93 -2.13 11.77 -4.87
C LEU A 93 -1.73 12.13 -3.44
N GLU A 94 -2.43 13.05 -2.79
CA GLU A 94 -2.22 13.40 -1.38
C GLU A 94 -2.50 12.20 -0.46
N ARG A 95 -3.59 11.47 -0.70
CA ARG A 95 -3.89 10.23 0.05
C ARG A 95 -2.84 9.14 -0.18
N ASP A 96 -2.39 8.97 -1.43
CA ASP A 96 -1.32 8.02 -1.75
C ASP A 96 0.00 8.42 -1.05
N LEU A 97 0.31 9.72 -0.97
CA LEU A 97 1.44 10.25 -0.21
C LEU A 97 1.32 9.96 1.29
N ASP A 98 0.16 10.23 1.90
CA ASP A 98 -0.05 9.95 3.33
C ASP A 98 0.19 8.47 3.65
N ASN A 99 -0.31 7.56 2.80
CA ASN A 99 -0.07 6.12 2.94
C ASN A 99 1.43 5.77 2.78
N LEU A 100 2.15 6.41 1.85
CA LEU A 100 3.58 6.20 1.66
C LEU A 100 4.42 6.70 2.84
N ILE A 101 4.02 7.82 3.47
CA ILE A 101 4.66 8.33 4.68
C ILE A 101 4.51 7.32 5.82
N VAL A 102 3.28 6.83 6.04
CA VAL A 102 3.03 5.80 7.06
C VAL A 102 3.80 4.52 6.74
N ALA A 103 3.81 4.08 5.47
CA ALA A 103 4.57 2.90 5.04
C ALA A 103 6.06 3.02 5.37
N ARG A 104 6.68 4.16 5.06
CA ARG A 104 8.07 4.47 5.42
C ARG A 104 8.27 4.39 6.93
N ASP A 105 7.40 5.04 7.70
CA ASP A 105 7.54 5.10 9.15
C ASP A 105 7.44 3.71 9.78
N LEU A 106 6.57 2.82 9.26
CA LEU A 106 6.48 1.43 9.69
C LEU A 106 7.77 0.64 9.37
N ILE A 107 8.33 0.82 8.18
CA ILE A 107 9.60 0.18 7.78
C ILE A 107 10.74 0.62 8.71
N LEU A 108 10.84 1.93 8.98
CA LEU A 108 11.90 2.50 9.82
C LEU A 108 11.77 2.08 11.29
N LYS A 109 10.56 2.09 11.86
CA LYS A 109 10.33 1.75 13.27
C LYS A 109 10.62 0.28 13.59
N ASN A 110 10.36 -0.62 12.64
CA ASN A 110 10.51 -2.06 12.87
C ASN A 110 11.94 -2.59 12.70
N ASN A 111 12.94 -1.69 12.66
CA ASN A 111 14.36 -2.03 12.42
C ASN A 111 14.54 -3.01 11.26
N THR A 112 13.67 -2.90 10.26
CA THR A 112 13.73 -3.78 9.10
C THR A 112 15.06 -3.55 8.40
N SER A 113 15.63 -4.61 7.84
CA SER A 113 16.95 -4.51 7.20
C SER A 113 16.97 -3.39 6.16
N GLU A 114 18.13 -2.78 5.94
CA GLU A 114 18.33 -1.70 4.95
C GLU A 114 17.78 -2.03 3.55
N SER A 115 17.64 -3.33 3.26
CA SER A 115 17.00 -3.87 2.06
C SER A 115 15.54 -3.41 1.89
N TYR A 116 14.74 -3.27 2.95
CA TYR A 116 13.36 -2.79 2.86
C TYR A 116 13.29 -1.31 2.53
N ILE A 117 14.19 -0.50 3.09
CA ILE A 117 14.30 0.93 2.81
C ILE A 117 14.62 1.15 1.32
N LYS A 118 15.50 0.32 0.76
CA LYS A 118 15.89 0.39 -0.66
C LYS A 118 14.85 -0.23 -1.61
N ASN A 119 13.93 -1.05 -1.11
CA ASN A 119 12.92 -1.72 -1.92
C ASN A 119 11.63 -0.89 -2.02
N GLN A 120 11.56 -0.03 -3.04
CA GLN A 120 10.35 0.75 -3.36
C GLN A 120 9.11 -0.15 -3.56
N GLY A 121 9.28 -1.39 -4.03
CA GLY A 121 8.18 -2.34 -4.17
C GLY A 121 7.52 -2.68 -2.83
N SER A 122 8.29 -2.82 -1.75
CA SER A 122 7.77 -3.06 -0.41
C SER A 122 7.01 -1.86 0.13
N TRP A 123 7.52 -0.64 -0.08
CA TRP A 123 6.83 0.60 0.30
C TRP A 123 5.48 0.73 -0.38
N GLN A 124 5.43 0.53 -1.71
CA GLN A 124 4.18 0.61 -2.46
C GLN A 124 3.20 -0.48 -2.02
N ARG A 125 3.70 -1.68 -1.69
CA ARG A 125 2.86 -2.77 -1.20
C ARG A 125 2.21 -2.40 0.14
N ILE A 126 2.97 -1.85 1.08
CA ILE A 126 2.46 -1.40 2.38
C ILE A 126 1.47 -0.26 2.20
N ALA A 127 1.80 0.74 1.38
CA ALA A 127 0.89 1.85 1.09
C ALA A 127 -0.44 1.37 0.48
N ASN A 128 -0.39 0.37 -0.40
CA ASN A 128 -1.59 -0.25 -0.97
C ASN A 128 -2.41 -1.04 0.07
N MET A 129 -1.76 -1.69 1.04
CA MET A 129 -2.45 -2.34 2.15
C MET A 129 -3.15 -1.30 3.04
N LEU A 130 -2.46 -0.23 3.42
CA LEU A 130 -3.06 0.88 4.17
C LEU A 130 -4.26 1.48 3.43
N ALA A 131 -4.13 1.71 2.12
CA ALA A 131 -5.22 2.20 1.28
C ALA A 131 -6.43 1.25 1.24
N ALA A 132 -6.18 -0.06 1.35
CA ALA A 132 -7.21 -1.09 1.40
C ALA A 132 -7.82 -1.28 2.80
N GLY A 133 -7.32 -0.57 3.82
CA GLY A 133 -7.88 -0.58 5.17
C GLY A 133 -7.29 -1.64 6.11
N PHE A 134 -6.14 -2.23 5.76
CA PHE A 134 -5.41 -3.11 6.67
C PHE A 134 -4.88 -2.32 7.88
N ASP A 135 -4.90 -2.95 9.05
CA ASP A 135 -4.38 -2.33 10.28
C ASP A 135 -2.85 -2.20 10.23
N GLN A 136 -2.31 -1.20 10.91
CA GLN A 136 -0.86 -1.04 10.99
C GLN A 136 -0.22 -2.21 11.75
N ASP A 137 -0.86 -2.72 12.80
CA ASP A 137 -0.33 -3.83 13.60
C ASP A 137 -0.23 -5.12 12.77
N GLU A 138 -1.19 -5.36 11.86
CA GLU A 138 -1.14 -6.48 10.91
C GLU A 138 0.07 -6.36 9.96
N ILE A 139 0.28 -5.16 9.42
CA ILE A 139 1.40 -4.85 8.53
C ILE A 139 2.73 -5.01 9.27
N VAL A 140 2.81 -4.57 10.53
CA VAL A 140 3.98 -4.78 11.39
C VAL A 140 4.25 -6.27 11.58
N GLY A 141 3.23 -7.07 11.91
CA GLY A 141 3.39 -8.52 12.05
C GLY A 141 3.93 -9.19 10.78
N LEU A 142 3.49 -8.75 9.60
CA LEU A 142 4.02 -9.23 8.31
C LEU A 142 5.48 -8.80 8.06
N LEU A 143 5.82 -7.56 8.42
CA LEU A 143 7.19 -7.05 8.31
C LEU A 143 8.15 -7.81 9.23
N GLU A 144 7.74 -8.06 10.47
CA GLU A 144 8.52 -8.84 11.44
C GLU A 144 8.70 -10.27 10.97
N LEU A 145 7.62 -10.90 10.48
CA LEU A 145 7.67 -12.25 9.94
C LEU A 145 8.67 -12.39 8.79
N CYS A 146 8.72 -11.41 7.90
CA CYS A 146 9.63 -11.39 6.74
C CYS A 146 10.93 -10.63 7.00
N SER A 147 11.27 -10.32 8.26
CA SER A 147 12.46 -9.51 8.59
C SER A 147 13.77 -10.13 8.12
N GLY A 148 13.89 -11.46 8.22
CA GLY A 148 15.03 -12.24 7.74
C GLY A 148 15.01 -12.56 6.24
N LYS A 149 13.86 -12.38 5.57
CA LYS A 149 13.67 -12.67 4.14
C LYS A 149 12.77 -11.61 3.46
N PRO A 150 13.29 -10.38 3.27
CA PRO A 150 12.51 -9.24 2.78
C PRO A 150 11.80 -9.45 1.44
N GLU A 151 12.39 -10.26 0.57
CA GLU A 151 11.85 -10.64 -0.73
C GLU A 151 10.53 -11.44 -0.63
N GLU A 152 10.31 -12.15 0.48
CA GLU A 152 9.09 -12.94 0.69
C GLU A 152 7.88 -12.06 1.05
N PHE A 153 8.10 -10.84 1.56
CA PHE A 153 7.03 -9.94 2.02
C PHE A 153 5.94 -9.71 0.98
N ARG A 154 6.32 -9.60 -0.30
CA ARG A 154 5.36 -9.45 -1.40
C ARG A 154 4.43 -10.66 -1.49
N HIS A 155 4.97 -11.86 -1.41
CA HIS A 155 4.21 -13.10 -1.55
C HIS A 155 3.33 -13.36 -0.32
N VAL A 156 3.89 -13.15 0.87
CA VAL A 156 3.16 -13.32 2.14
C VAL A 156 2.01 -12.32 2.24
N SER A 157 2.25 -11.04 1.98
CA SER A 157 1.18 -10.03 2.00
C SER A 157 0.11 -10.26 0.93
N LEU A 158 0.44 -10.90 -0.20
CA LEU A 158 -0.56 -11.30 -1.21
C LEU A 158 -1.44 -12.44 -0.72
N LEU A 159 -0.83 -13.47 -0.11
CA LEU A 159 -1.57 -14.56 0.52
C LEU A 159 -2.46 -14.04 1.65
N TYR A 160 -1.91 -13.20 2.54
CA TYR A 160 -2.63 -12.62 3.67
C TYR A 160 -3.92 -11.93 3.21
N ALA A 161 -3.80 -11.01 2.24
CA ALA A 161 -4.94 -10.31 1.68
C ALA A 161 -5.94 -11.24 0.96
N ALA A 162 -5.48 -12.35 0.38
CA ALA A 162 -6.33 -13.32 -0.29
C ALA A 162 -7.14 -14.17 0.72
N LEU A 163 -6.52 -14.59 1.82
CA LEU A 163 -7.17 -15.34 2.89
C LEU A 163 -8.18 -14.47 3.66
N GLN A 164 -7.85 -13.21 3.91
CA GLN A 164 -8.77 -12.28 4.58
C GLN A 164 -10.04 -12.06 3.74
N LYS A 165 -9.90 -11.91 2.42
CA LYS A 165 -11.05 -11.86 1.49
C LYS A 165 -11.87 -13.15 1.47
N TRP A 166 -11.28 -14.26 1.88
CA TRP A 166 -11.95 -15.55 2.00
C TRP A 166 -12.64 -15.74 3.36
N GLY A 167 -12.48 -14.79 4.29
CA GLY A 167 -13.11 -14.79 5.60
C GLY A 167 -12.37 -15.60 6.66
N ILE A 168 -11.08 -15.90 6.45
CA ILE A 168 -10.22 -16.52 7.49
C ILE A 168 -9.92 -15.46 8.55
N ALA A 169 -9.85 -15.87 9.82
CA ALA A 169 -9.54 -14.99 10.94
C ALA A 169 -8.06 -14.52 10.89
N ASP A 170 -7.80 -13.26 11.28
CA ASP A 170 -6.49 -12.63 11.07
C ASP A 170 -5.34 -13.35 11.80
N ASP A 171 -5.61 -13.95 12.97
CA ASP A 171 -4.68 -14.78 13.73
C ASP A 171 -4.33 -16.08 13.00
N GLU A 172 -5.33 -16.78 12.47
CA GLU A 172 -5.12 -17.98 11.65
C GLU A 172 -4.34 -17.68 10.37
N ILE A 173 -4.63 -16.55 9.70
CA ILE A 173 -3.90 -16.12 8.51
C ILE A 173 -2.43 -15.89 8.86
N MET A 174 -2.15 -15.24 9.98
CA MET A 174 -0.78 -14.98 10.43
C MET A 174 -0.04 -16.28 10.77
N ASP A 175 -0.70 -17.25 11.39
CA ASP A 175 -0.09 -18.55 11.71
C ASP A 175 0.20 -19.38 10.45
N VAL A 176 -0.71 -19.40 9.47
CA VAL A 176 -0.48 -20.03 8.16
C VAL A 176 0.68 -19.33 7.43
N SER A 177 0.70 -18.00 7.43
CA SER A 177 1.78 -17.21 6.83
C SER A 177 3.13 -17.54 7.48
N ARG A 178 3.17 -17.65 8.81
CA ARG A 178 4.38 -18.01 9.56
C ARG A 178 4.87 -19.41 9.24
N ALA A 179 3.96 -20.37 9.14
CA ALA A 179 4.29 -21.74 8.78
C ALA A 179 4.93 -21.81 7.38
N LEU A 180 4.41 -21.05 6.41
CA LEU A 180 4.92 -21.02 5.04
C LEU A 180 6.30 -20.34 4.96
N VAL A 181 6.48 -19.18 5.59
CA VAL A 181 7.78 -18.47 5.62
C VAL A 181 8.90 -19.31 6.25
N SER A 182 8.52 -20.13 7.24
CA SER A 182 9.43 -21.05 7.93
C SER A 182 9.62 -22.38 7.20
N SER A 183 8.85 -22.65 6.15
CA SER A 183 8.91 -23.90 5.40
C SER A 183 9.98 -23.86 4.29
N PRO A 184 10.33 -25.03 3.72
CA PRO A 184 11.12 -25.12 2.50
C PRO A 184 10.37 -24.68 1.22
N ILE A 185 9.05 -24.45 1.30
CA ILE A 185 8.22 -24.11 0.14
C ILE A 185 8.64 -22.75 -0.42
N PRO A 186 8.92 -22.63 -1.73
CA PRO A 186 9.25 -21.37 -2.36
C PRO A 186 8.13 -20.33 -2.20
N SER A 187 8.49 -19.09 -1.87
CA SER A 187 7.51 -18.00 -1.67
C SER A 187 6.68 -17.69 -2.91
N THR A 188 7.19 -17.99 -4.11
CA THR A 188 6.43 -17.89 -5.37
C THR A 188 5.21 -18.80 -5.41
N GLU A 189 5.17 -19.86 -4.61
CA GLU A 189 4.05 -20.81 -4.54
C GLU A 189 3.02 -20.46 -3.47
N TYR A 190 3.29 -19.52 -2.56
CA TYR A 190 2.40 -19.23 -1.42
C TYR A 190 0.96 -18.91 -1.84
N ILE A 191 0.77 -18.25 -2.99
CA ILE A 191 -0.58 -17.93 -3.47
C ILE A 191 -1.37 -19.18 -3.88
N ALA A 192 -0.70 -20.28 -4.27
CA ALA A 192 -1.35 -21.55 -4.61
C ALA A 192 -1.97 -22.24 -3.38
N VAL A 193 -1.60 -21.82 -2.15
CA VAL A 193 -2.30 -22.26 -0.93
C VAL A 193 -3.79 -21.90 -0.98
N MET A 194 -4.18 -20.84 -1.69
CA MET A 194 -5.60 -20.52 -1.91
C MET A 194 -6.36 -21.63 -2.65
N ASP A 195 -5.67 -22.41 -3.50
CA ASP A 195 -6.29 -23.54 -4.19
C ASP A 195 -6.56 -24.70 -3.25
N LEU A 196 -5.76 -24.86 -2.19
CA LEU A 196 -6.00 -25.83 -1.11
C LEU A 196 -7.29 -25.49 -0.37
N TYR A 197 -7.51 -24.23 -0.02
CA TYR A 197 -8.76 -23.76 0.60
C TYR A 197 -9.97 -24.02 -0.29
N ARG A 198 -9.87 -23.75 -1.59
CA ARG A 198 -10.94 -24.06 -2.57
C ARG A 198 -11.22 -25.56 -2.65
N ALA A 199 -10.20 -26.39 -2.72
CA ALA A 199 -10.33 -27.84 -2.82
C ALA A 199 -10.89 -28.46 -1.53
N ALA A 200 -10.44 -27.99 -0.36
CA ALA A 200 -10.90 -28.39 0.97
C ALA A 200 -12.41 -28.17 1.14
N ARG A 201 -12.94 -27.04 0.64
CA ARG A 201 -14.38 -26.77 0.62
C ARG A 201 -15.17 -27.84 -0.13
N GLY A 202 -14.65 -28.31 -1.27
CA GLY A 202 -15.26 -29.42 -2.03
C GLY A 202 -15.27 -30.74 -1.26
N ARG A 203 -14.33 -30.91 -0.33
CA ARG A 203 -14.21 -32.08 0.57
C ARG A 203 -14.88 -31.88 1.93
N ARG A 204 -15.58 -30.77 2.14
CA ARG A 204 -16.24 -30.40 3.42
C ARG A 204 -15.28 -30.30 4.61
N ILE A 205 -14.00 -30.03 4.36
CA ILE A 205 -13.02 -29.70 5.40
C ILE A 205 -13.24 -28.24 5.78
N ARG A 206 -13.29 -27.95 7.09
CA ARG A 206 -13.48 -26.58 7.57
C ARG A 206 -12.21 -25.75 7.34
N PRO A 207 -12.33 -24.43 7.11
CA PRO A 207 -11.16 -23.59 6.91
C PRO A 207 -10.15 -23.65 8.06
N GLU A 208 -10.63 -23.64 9.30
CA GLU A 208 -9.80 -23.67 10.51
C GLU A 208 -9.03 -25.01 10.60
N GLU A 209 -9.74 -26.12 10.31
CA GLU A 209 -9.15 -27.45 10.23
C GLU A 209 -8.08 -27.54 9.12
N LEU A 210 -8.29 -26.87 7.99
CA LEU A 210 -7.28 -26.83 6.93
C LEU A 210 -6.06 -25.98 7.35
N SER A 211 -6.28 -24.83 7.98
CA SER A 211 -5.21 -23.99 8.53
C SER A 211 -4.30 -24.80 9.45
N GLU A 212 -4.88 -25.54 10.39
CA GLU A 212 -4.13 -26.42 11.31
C GLU A 212 -3.30 -27.46 10.56
N ARG A 213 -3.89 -28.13 9.56
CA ARG A 213 -3.17 -29.12 8.73
C ARG A 213 -2.00 -28.49 7.96
N ILE A 214 -2.19 -27.28 7.41
CA ILE A 214 -1.12 -26.53 6.73
C ILE A 214 0.00 -26.21 7.71
N ILE A 215 -0.33 -25.69 8.89
CA ILE A 215 0.65 -25.31 9.91
C ILE A 215 1.51 -26.51 10.33
N VAL A 216 0.89 -27.69 10.48
CA VAL A 216 1.59 -28.92 10.88
C VAL A 216 2.49 -29.46 9.77
N GLU A 217 2.00 -29.50 8.52
CA GLU A 217 2.66 -30.21 7.43
C GLU A 217 3.61 -29.35 6.58
N ALA A 218 3.45 -28.01 6.54
CA ALA A 218 4.23 -27.15 5.65
C ALA A 218 5.75 -27.31 5.83
N LYS A 219 6.22 -27.51 7.07
CA LYS A 219 7.65 -27.71 7.38
C LYS A 219 8.25 -29.01 6.81
N ASN A 220 7.42 -29.96 6.39
CA ASN A 220 7.83 -31.31 5.99
C ASN A 220 7.80 -31.53 4.46
N VAL A 221 7.49 -30.49 3.69
CA VAL A 221 7.29 -30.57 2.24
C VAL A 221 8.01 -29.41 1.55
N GLU A 222 8.43 -29.64 0.30
CA GLU A 222 9.19 -28.63 -0.45
C GLU A 222 8.32 -27.85 -1.43
N ARG A 223 7.07 -28.29 -1.66
CA ARG A 223 6.15 -27.68 -2.63
C ARG A 223 4.70 -27.72 -2.18
N VAL A 224 3.88 -26.82 -2.71
CA VAL A 224 2.44 -26.78 -2.42
C VAL A 224 1.72 -28.03 -2.92
N GLU A 225 2.13 -28.64 -4.03
CA GLU A 225 1.49 -29.87 -4.51
C GLU A 225 1.74 -31.08 -3.58
N GLU A 226 2.89 -31.11 -2.90
CA GLU A 226 3.18 -32.13 -1.88
C GLU A 226 2.35 -31.89 -0.62
N LEU A 227 2.21 -30.62 -0.21
CA LEU A 227 1.33 -30.21 0.88
C LEU A 227 -0.11 -30.66 0.62
N GLU A 228 -0.64 -30.40 -0.59
CA GLU A 228 -1.98 -30.81 -1.01
C GLU A 228 -2.22 -32.31 -0.77
N ARG A 229 -1.28 -33.15 -1.22
CA ARG A 229 -1.38 -34.61 -1.10
C ARG A 229 -1.46 -35.07 0.35
N ARG A 230 -0.81 -34.37 1.28
CA ARG A 230 -0.79 -34.72 2.70
C ARG A 230 -2.01 -34.26 3.47
N ILE A 231 -2.58 -33.11 3.11
CA ILE A 231 -3.64 -32.48 3.92
C ILE A 231 -5.04 -32.75 3.39
N LEU A 232 -5.19 -33.10 2.11
CA LEU A 232 -6.50 -33.32 1.48
C LEU A 232 -6.89 -34.79 1.29
N TYR A 233 -5.93 -35.72 1.27
CA TYR A 233 -6.13 -37.15 1.02
C TYR A 233 -5.75 -37.96 2.25
#